data_AF-A0A954ZLL7-F1
#
_entry.id   AF-A0A954ZLL7-F1
#
_cell.length_a   1.000
_cell.length_b   1.000
_cell.length_c   1.000
_cell.angle_alpha   90.00
_cell.angle_beta   90.00
_cell.angle_gamma   90.00
#
_symmetry.space_group_name_H-M   'P 1'
#
loop_
_entity.id
_entity.type
_entity.pdbx_description
1 polymer ?
#
loop_
_entity_poly.entity_id
_entity_poly.type
_entity_poly.pdbx_seq_one_letter_code
_entity_poly.pdbx_strand_id
1 'polypeptide(L)'
;MAASGPAFPEVEKIRYEGPQSKNPLAFRWYNEDEVVEGKTMKDHLRFSVVYWHTFRGTGSDPFGPGTMLRPWDDGSDSVENAQRRARVAF
;
A
#
# COMPACT_ATOMS: atom_id res chain seq x y z
N MET A 1 -1.69 20.10 13.15
CA MET A 1 -2.55 19.07 13.77
C MET A 1 -2.40 17.81 12.93
N ALA A 2 -1.81 16.74 13.47
CA ALA A 2 -1.68 15.48 12.73
C ALA A 2 -3.09 14.89 12.54
N ALA A 3 -3.46 14.58 11.30
CA ALA A 3 -4.72 13.92 11.00
C ALA A 3 -4.77 12.57 11.73
N SER A 4 -5.70 12.44 12.68
CA SER A 4 -5.88 11.26 13.53
C SER A 4 -6.84 10.22 12.93
N GLY A 5 -7.03 10.25 11.61
CA GLY A 5 -7.92 9.35 10.87
C GLY A 5 -7.13 8.35 10.01
N PRO A 6 -7.79 7.28 9.52
CA PRO A 6 -7.17 6.34 8.59
C PRO A 6 -6.66 7.07 7.34
N ALA A 7 -5.48 6.68 6.85
CA ALA A 7 -4.87 7.33 5.68
C ALA A 7 -5.64 7.07 4.37
N PHE A 8 -6.42 5.99 4.33
CA PHE A 8 -7.23 5.57 3.20
C PHE A 8 -8.67 5.27 3.66
N PRO A 9 -9.45 6.27 4.07
CA PRO A 9 -10.78 6.06 4.66
C PRO A 9 -11.79 5.42 3.68
N GLU A 10 -11.60 5.63 2.38
CA GLU A 10 -12.45 5.13 1.30
C GLU A 10 -12.09 3.70 0.84
N VAL A 11 -10.99 3.13 1.35
CA VAL A 11 -10.45 1.83 0.91
C VAL A 11 -10.55 0.81 2.04
N GLU A 12 -11.43 -0.17 1.86
CA GLU A 12 -11.52 -1.32 2.76
C GLU A 12 -10.44 -2.38 2.45
N LYS A 13 -10.31 -3.39 3.32
CA LYS A 13 -9.43 -4.54 3.08
C LYS A 13 -9.81 -5.21 1.75
N ILE A 14 -8.87 -5.22 0.80
CA ILE A 14 -9.04 -5.82 -0.53
C ILE A 14 -9.28 -7.33 -0.42
N ARG A 15 -10.36 -7.83 -1.04
CA ARG A 15 -10.79 -9.23 -0.99
C ARG A 15 -10.60 -9.93 -2.33
N TYR A 16 -10.59 -11.25 -2.31
CA TYR A 16 -10.69 -12.07 -3.51
C TYR A 16 -12.16 -12.16 -3.98
N GLU A 17 -12.40 -11.87 -5.25
CA GLU A 17 -13.72 -11.97 -5.90
C GLU A 17 -13.72 -12.86 -7.15
N GLY A 18 -12.57 -13.42 -7.53
CA GLY A 18 -12.44 -14.33 -8.66
C GLY A 18 -12.24 -13.67 -10.03
N PRO A 19 -11.95 -14.48 -11.06
CA PRO A 19 -11.39 -14.01 -12.33
C PRO A 19 -12.37 -13.21 -13.19
N GLN A 20 -13.67 -13.34 -12.93
CA GLN A 20 -14.72 -12.60 -13.63
C GLN A 20 -15.10 -11.28 -12.94
N SER A 21 -14.50 -10.96 -11.79
CA SER A 21 -14.80 -9.70 -11.09
C SER A 21 -14.42 -8.49 -11.94
N LYS A 22 -15.35 -7.54 -11.98
CA LYS A 22 -15.16 -6.21 -12.57
C LYS A 22 -14.76 -5.16 -11.54
N ASN A 23 -14.75 -5.50 -10.25
CA ASN A 23 -14.33 -4.60 -9.20
C ASN A 23 -12.81 -4.33 -9.33
N PRO A 24 -12.37 -3.07 -9.51
CA PRO A 24 -10.95 -2.75 -9.60
C PRO A 24 -10.21 -2.89 -8.26
N LEU A 25 -10.93 -2.86 -7.14
CA LEU A 25 -10.38 -2.98 -5.78
C LEU A 25 -10.66 -4.37 -5.19
N ALA A 26 -10.53 -5.41 -6.02
CA ALA A 26 -10.59 -6.81 -5.61
C ALA A 26 -9.52 -7.63 -6.33
N PHE A 27 -9.02 -8.66 -5.67
CA PHE A 27 -8.15 -9.64 -6.30
C PHE A 27 -8.96 -10.56 -7.22
N ARG A 28 -8.50 -10.70 -8.46
CA ARG A 28 -9.06 -11.64 -9.44
C ARG A 28 -8.45 -13.03 -9.38
N TRP A 29 -7.19 -13.11 -8.96
CA TRP A 29 -6.37 -14.33 -9.02
C TRP A 29 -5.64 -14.65 -7.72
N TYR A 30 -5.46 -13.65 -6.85
CA TYR A 30 -4.82 -13.86 -5.56
C TYR A 30 -5.89 -14.17 -4.51
N ASN A 31 -6.01 -15.45 -4.16
CA ASN A 31 -6.75 -15.92 -3.00
C ASN A 31 -5.73 -16.40 -1.95
N GLU A 32 -5.61 -15.70 -0.82
CA GLU A 32 -4.54 -15.95 0.16
C GLU A 32 -4.54 -17.38 0.73
N ASP A 33 -5.70 -18.03 0.77
CA ASP A 33 -5.87 -19.39 1.32
C ASP A 33 -5.97 -20.48 0.25
N GLU A 34 -5.92 -20.14 -1.05
CA GLU A 34 -5.91 -21.13 -2.12
C GLU A 34 -4.64 -21.99 -2.06
N VAL A 35 -4.82 -23.30 -2.03
CA VAL A 35 -3.73 -24.27 -1.95
C VAL A 35 -3.27 -24.65 -3.36
N VAL A 36 -2.02 -24.35 -3.67
CA VAL A 36 -1.35 -24.73 -4.92
C VAL A 36 -0.19 -25.64 -4.56
N GLU A 37 -0.16 -26.87 -5.09
CA GLU A 37 0.93 -27.83 -4.84
C GLU A 37 1.29 -27.97 -3.34
N GLY A 38 0.27 -28.00 -2.48
CA GLY A 38 0.41 -28.23 -1.04
C GLY A 38 0.80 -27.03 -0.17
N LYS A 39 0.88 -25.80 -0.70
CA LYS A 39 1.01 -24.57 0.12
C LYS A 39 -0.02 -23.52 -0.28
N THR A 40 -0.37 -22.64 0.66
CA THR A 40 -1.25 -21.51 0.38
C THR A 40 -0.56 -20.51 -0.56
N MET A 41 -1.32 -19.75 -1.35
CA MET A 41 -0.75 -18.71 -2.21
C MET A 41 0.04 -17.67 -1.41
N LYS A 42 -0.40 -17.30 -0.20
CA LYS A 42 0.36 -16.37 0.66
C LYS A 42 1.74 -16.91 1.03
N ASP A 43 1.85 -18.22 1.29
CA ASP A 43 3.12 -18.87 1.64
C ASP A 43 4.07 -19.05 0.46
N HIS A 44 3.52 -19.22 -0.75
CA HIS A 44 4.30 -19.26 -1.98
C HIS A 44 4.83 -17.88 -2.36
N LEU A 45 3.94 -16.89 -2.41
CA LEU A 45 4.23 -15.59 -3.00
C LEU A 45 4.94 -14.66 -2.02
N ARG A 46 4.57 -14.72 -0.74
CA ARG A 46 5.18 -13.94 0.36
C ARG A 46 5.34 -12.46 -0.01
N PHE A 47 4.26 -11.87 -0.53
CA PHE A 47 4.28 -10.50 -1.01
C PHE A 47 4.80 -9.53 0.05
N SER A 48 5.57 -8.55 -0.42
CA SER A 48 6.14 -7.49 0.39
C SER A 48 5.88 -6.14 -0.25
N VAL A 49 5.74 -5.11 0.58
CA VAL A 49 5.56 -3.73 0.13
C VAL A 49 6.88 -2.98 0.27
N VAL A 50 7.29 -2.33 -0.81
CA VAL A 50 8.55 -1.60 -0.88
C VAL A 50 8.38 -0.20 -0.28
N TYR A 51 8.84 -0.02 0.96
CA TYR A 51 8.56 1.19 1.75
C TYR A 51 8.95 2.50 1.06
N TRP A 52 10.15 2.55 0.45
CA TRP A 52 10.66 3.78 -0.15
C TRP A 52 9.84 4.24 -1.35
N HIS A 53 9.35 3.32 -2.18
CA HIS A 53 8.47 3.66 -3.29
C HIS A 53 7.07 4.03 -2.81
N THR A 54 6.50 3.27 -1.87
CA THR A 54 5.08 3.41 -1.50
C THR A 54 4.81 4.61 -0.59
N PHE A 55 5.64 4.84 0.43
CA PHE A 55 5.35 5.83 1.48
C PHE A 55 6.25 7.06 1.45
N ARG A 56 7.35 7.01 0.68
CA ARG A 56 8.38 8.06 0.58
C ARG A 56 8.56 8.62 -0.82
N GLY A 57 8.10 7.88 -1.84
CA GLY A 57 8.24 8.26 -3.23
C GLY A 57 7.47 9.55 -3.53
N THR A 58 8.16 10.51 -4.14
CA THR A 58 7.62 11.83 -4.50
C THR A 58 7.07 11.88 -5.93
N GLY A 59 7.40 10.90 -6.77
CA GLY A 59 7.09 10.91 -8.20
C GLY A 59 7.90 11.92 -9.00
N SER A 60 9.01 12.43 -8.45
CA SER A 60 9.98 13.25 -9.19
C SER A 60 10.83 12.39 -10.11
N ASP A 61 11.34 12.99 -11.17
CA ASP A 61 12.28 12.36 -12.10
C ASP A 61 13.43 13.33 -12.45
N PRO A 62 14.43 12.93 -13.26
CA PRO A 62 15.55 13.81 -13.61
C PRO A 62 15.16 15.10 -14.36
N PHE A 63 13.92 15.20 -14.84
CA PHE A 63 13.42 16.27 -15.70
C PHE A 63 12.31 17.11 -15.04
N GLY A 64 11.84 16.75 -13.85
CA GLY A 64 10.73 17.44 -13.20
C GLY A 64 10.57 17.18 -11.70
N PRO A 65 9.85 18.08 -11.00
CA PRO A 65 9.62 17.97 -9.56
C PRO A 65 8.64 16.84 -9.21
N GLY A 66 8.50 16.57 -7.90
CA GLY A 66 7.55 15.58 -7.39
C GLY A 66 6.09 15.97 -7.66
N THR A 67 5.26 14.96 -7.91
CA THR A 67 3.84 15.11 -8.27
C THR A 67 2.90 14.41 -7.28
N MET A 68 3.43 13.51 -6.44
CA MET A 68 2.63 12.72 -5.52
C MET A 68 2.18 13.54 -4.32
N LEU A 69 0.87 13.63 -4.09
CA LEU A 69 0.29 14.24 -2.90
C LEU A 69 0.15 13.18 -1.80
N ARG A 70 0.89 13.35 -0.71
CA ARG A 70 0.96 12.41 0.42
C ARG A 70 0.55 13.13 1.71
N PRO A 71 -0.74 13.12 2.11
CA PRO A 71 -1.22 13.87 3.28
C PRO A 71 -0.54 13.53 4.61
N TRP A 72 0.12 12.38 4.68
CA TRP A 72 0.81 11.85 5.84
C TRP A 72 2.33 12.12 5.87
N ASP A 73 2.91 12.77 4.85
CA ASP A 73 4.33 13.09 4.80
C ASP A 73 4.49 14.61 4.72
N ASP A 74 5.18 15.20 5.71
CA ASP A 74 5.49 16.64 5.71
C ASP A 74 6.84 16.99 5.06
N GLY A 75 7.52 15.99 4.48
CA GLY A 75 8.78 16.14 3.77
C GLY A 75 10.01 16.23 4.68
N SER A 76 9.85 16.31 6.00
CA SER A 76 10.98 16.37 6.93
C SER A 76 11.59 14.98 7.17
N ASP A 77 12.86 14.95 7.57
CA ASP A 77 13.51 13.74 8.10
C ASP A 77 13.38 13.63 9.63
N SER A 78 12.35 14.27 10.21
CA SER A 78 12.07 14.17 11.65
C SER A 78 11.60 12.76 12.04
N VAL A 79 11.89 12.37 13.28
CA VAL A 79 11.39 11.10 13.85
C VAL A 79 9.86 11.10 13.91
N GLU A 80 9.23 12.26 14.16
CA GLU A 80 7.77 12.37 14.17
C GLU A 80 7.17 12.04 12.81
N ASN A 81 7.74 12.57 11.72
CA ASN A 81 7.29 12.27 10.37
C ASN A 81 7.57 10.80 9.98
N ALA A 82 8.71 10.24 10.41
CA ALA A 82 8.99 8.82 10.24
C ALA A 82 7.94 7.93 10.94
N GLN A 83 7.54 8.27 12.17
CA GLN A 83 6.46 7.58 12.87
C GLN A 83 5.11 7.76 12.19
N ARG A 84 4.82 8.94 11.62
CA ARG A 84 3.59 9.21 10.86
C ARG A 84 3.51 8.29 9.64
N ARG A 85 4.57 8.20 8.84
CA ARG A 85 4.64 7.27 7.70
C ARG A 85 4.51 5.81 8.12
N ALA A 86 5.15 5.41 9.22
CA ALA A 86 5.04 4.04 9.74
C ALA A 86 3.59 3.70 10.13
N ARG A 87 2.86 4.62 10.78
CA ARG A 87 1.44 4.43 11.11
C ARG A 87 0.52 4.34 9.88
N VAL A 88 0.93 4.87 8.73
CA VAL A 88 0.18 4.74 7.47
C VAL A 88 0.49 3.42 6.75
N ALA A 89 1.66 2.84 7.01
CA ALA A 89 2.10 1.63 6.33
C ALA A 89 1.45 0.34 6.85
N PHE A 90 0.81 0.38 8.03
CA PHE A 90 0.22 -0.76 8.73
C PHE A 90 -1.19 -0.40 9.21
#